data_AF-A0A7S2KLC0-F1
#
_entry.id   AF-A0A7S2KLC0-F1
#
_cell.length_a   1.000
_cell.length_b   1.000
_cell.length_c   1.000
_cell.angle_alpha   90.00
_cell.angle_beta   90.00
_cell.angle_gamma   90.00
#
_symmetry.space_group_name_H-M   'P 1'
#
loop_
_entity.id
_entity.type
_entity.pdbx_description
1 polymer ?
#
loop_
_entity_poly.entity_id
_entity_poly.type
_entity_poly.pdbx_seq_one_letter_code
_entity_poly.pdbx_strand_id
1 'polypeptide(L)'
;DGPSRDGAEEARYEAQKAWLAERGEAPHEYVLRVVAWGEDGVALEPCLVPYALEEGLEHWILWFDPHRFPPAEALPGEAFVRGALERRLGELPLEEWIVWYENPPSKRSVPAIRHLHVFLNLLAAPGAAPAAAAASRRSWAARSDWLREEQARAAAAARG
;
A
#
# COMPACT_ATOMS: atom_id res chain seq x y z
N ASP A 1 18.73 -10.48 3.20
CA ASP A 1 18.00 -9.26 3.60
C ASP A 1 16.82 -9.04 2.67
N GLY A 2 15.69 -8.57 3.21
CA GLY A 2 14.47 -8.30 2.42
C GLY A 2 14.51 -6.93 1.74
N PRO A 3 13.49 -6.55 0.95
CA PRO A 3 13.45 -5.23 0.31
C PRO A 3 13.46 -4.11 1.37
N SER A 4 14.11 -3.00 1.01
CA SER A 4 14.33 -1.85 1.89
C SER A 4 14.10 -0.53 1.16
N ARG A 5 14.00 0.55 1.93
CA ARG A 5 14.06 1.92 1.39
C ARG A 5 15.50 2.30 1.14
N ASP A 6 15.71 3.21 0.18
CA ASP A 6 16.97 3.94 0.08
C ASP A 6 16.94 5.18 1.00
N GLY A 7 18.00 5.99 1.00
CA GLY A 7 18.07 7.16 1.86
C GLY A 7 16.99 8.22 1.59
N ALA A 8 16.53 8.34 0.35
CA ALA A 8 15.48 9.30 0.00
C ALA A 8 14.10 8.81 0.46
N GLU A 9 13.79 7.54 0.21
CA GLU A 9 12.55 6.93 0.67
C GLU A 9 12.50 6.82 2.20
N GLU A 10 13.62 6.59 2.88
CA GLU A 10 13.66 6.61 4.34
C GLU A 10 13.41 8.02 4.90
N ALA A 11 13.97 9.06 4.28
CA ALA A 11 13.67 10.44 4.65
C ALA A 11 12.19 10.79 4.43
N ARG A 12 11.58 10.32 3.34
CA ARG A 12 10.13 10.47 3.09
C ARG A 12 9.30 9.74 4.14
N TYR A 13 9.74 8.56 4.57
CA TYR A 13 9.07 7.78 5.61
C TYR A 13 9.10 8.48 6.96
N GLU A 14 10.26 9.00 7.38
CA GLU A 14 10.37 9.78 8.62
C GLU A 14 9.59 11.10 8.57
N ALA A 15 9.57 11.78 7.42
CA ALA A 15 8.74 12.97 7.22
C ALA A 15 7.24 12.67 7.37
N GLN A 16 6.77 11.53 6.85
CA GLN A 16 5.38 11.10 7.00
C GLN A 16 5.02 10.79 8.46
N LYS A 17 5.92 10.15 9.22
CA LYS A 17 5.71 9.92 10.65
C LYS A 17 5.61 11.24 11.43
N ALA A 18 6.52 12.17 11.16
CA ALA A 18 6.51 13.49 11.78
C ALA A 18 5.20 14.23 11.47
N TRP A 19 4.76 14.18 10.21
CA TRP A 19 3.50 14.79 9.75
C TRP A 19 2.26 14.26 10.47
N LEU A 20 2.20 12.95 10.72
CA LEU A 20 1.15 12.32 11.53
C LEU A 20 1.24 12.75 13.00
N ALA A 21 2.45 12.76 13.57
CA ALA A 21 2.68 13.14 14.95
C ALA A 21 2.28 14.60 15.23
N GLU A 22 2.58 15.54 14.33
CA GLU A 22 2.16 16.94 14.41
C GLU A 22 0.63 17.11 14.43
N ARG A 23 -0.10 16.17 13.83
CA ARG A 23 -1.57 16.14 13.80
C ARG A 23 -2.17 15.36 14.96
N GLY A 24 -1.35 14.74 15.81
CA GLY A 24 -1.81 13.85 16.87
C GLY A 24 -2.54 12.61 16.34
N GLU A 25 -2.31 12.22 15.08
CA GLU A 25 -2.95 11.07 14.44
C GLU A 25 -2.02 9.86 14.47
N ALA A 26 -2.49 8.74 15.01
CA ALA A 26 -1.73 7.50 14.98
C ALA A 26 -1.73 6.87 13.57
N PRO A 27 -0.69 6.15 13.16
CA PRO A 27 -0.62 5.56 11.82
C PRO A 27 -1.82 4.67 11.43
N HIS A 28 -2.39 3.94 12.39
CA HIS A 28 -3.55 3.08 12.14
C HIS A 28 -4.85 3.89 11.96
N GLU A 29 -5.00 5.01 12.65
CA GLU A 29 -6.16 5.91 12.49
C GLU A 29 -6.16 6.52 11.09
N TYR A 30 -4.98 6.96 10.62
CA TYR A 30 -4.81 7.44 9.25
C TYR A 30 -5.25 6.37 8.23
N VAL A 31 -4.71 5.15 8.35
CA VAL A 31 -5.04 4.04 7.44
C VAL A 31 -6.55 3.76 7.43
N LEU A 32 -7.18 3.63 8.60
CA LEU A 32 -8.63 3.36 8.69
C LEU A 32 -9.46 4.43 7.98
N ARG A 33 -9.02 5.69 8.03
CA ARG A 33 -9.70 6.84 7.45
C ARG A 33 -9.54 6.94 5.93
N VAL A 34 -8.34 6.69 5.38
CA VAL A 34 -8.06 7.01 3.97
C VAL A 34 -8.14 5.82 3.01
N VAL A 35 -8.04 4.60 3.52
CA VAL A 35 -8.07 3.38 2.71
C VAL A 35 -9.48 3.14 2.15
N ALA A 36 -9.58 2.78 0.86
CA ALA A 36 -10.84 2.40 0.24
C ALA A 36 -11.20 0.94 0.55
N TRP A 37 -11.81 0.71 1.71
CA TRP A 37 -12.28 -0.59 2.15
C TRP A 37 -13.35 -1.16 1.20
N GLY A 38 -13.09 -2.37 0.69
CA GLY A 38 -14.09 -3.13 -0.06
C GLY A 38 -15.11 -3.78 0.88
N GLU A 39 -16.25 -4.21 0.33
CA GLU A 39 -17.28 -4.94 1.08
C GLU A 39 -16.78 -6.26 1.69
N ASP A 40 -15.69 -6.81 1.15
CA ASP A 40 -14.97 -7.97 1.69
C ASP A 40 -14.06 -7.63 2.88
N GLY A 41 -14.02 -6.36 3.33
CA GLY A 41 -13.16 -5.87 4.42
C GLY A 41 -11.68 -5.84 4.05
N VAL A 42 -11.37 -5.79 2.76
CA VAL A 42 -9.99 -5.76 2.24
C VAL A 42 -9.79 -4.50 1.41
N ALA A 43 -8.57 -4.00 1.30
CA ALA A 43 -8.24 -2.93 0.36
C ALA A 43 -6.84 -3.13 -0.19
N LEU A 44 -6.63 -2.77 -1.46
CA LEU A 44 -5.31 -2.79 -2.10
C LEU A 44 -4.96 -1.36 -2.49
N GLU A 45 -3.94 -0.80 -1.84
CA GLU A 45 -3.52 0.59 -2.06
C GLU A 45 -2.02 0.62 -2.35
N PRO A 46 -1.52 1.54 -3.20
CA PRO A 46 -0.09 1.77 -3.34
C PRO A 46 0.54 2.09 -1.99
N CYS A 47 1.74 1.57 -1.74
CA CYS A 47 2.47 1.89 -0.51
C CYS A 47 2.76 3.39 -0.48
N LEU A 48 2.36 4.06 0.62
CA LEU A 48 2.50 5.51 0.75
C LEU A 48 3.95 5.97 0.59
N VAL A 49 4.89 5.18 1.15
CA VAL A 49 6.33 5.36 1.02
C VAL A 49 6.95 4.01 0.63
N PRO A 50 7.11 3.74 -0.68
CA PRO A 50 7.47 2.43 -1.20
C PRO A 50 8.92 2.04 -0.85
N TYR A 51 9.27 0.79 -1.12
CA TYR A 51 10.67 0.37 -1.09
C TYR A 51 11.37 0.82 -2.36
N ALA A 52 12.70 0.89 -2.34
CA ALA A 52 13.48 1.10 -3.55
C ALA A 52 13.43 -0.22 -4.35
N LEU A 53 12.77 -0.18 -5.51
CA LEU A 53 12.54 -1.34 -6.37
C LEU A 53 13.04 -1.05 -7.79
N GLU A 54 13.27 -2.13 -8.54
CA GLU A 54 13.63 -2.06 -9.96
C GLU A 54 12.49 -1.46 -10.80
N GLU A 55 12.84 -0.94 -11.98
CA GLU A 55 11.86 -0.38 -12.92
C GLU A 55 10.78 -1.41 -13.26
N GLY A 56 9.52 -0.97 -13.25
CA GLY A 56 8.37 -1.83 -13.51
C GLY A 56 7.83 -2.58 -12.28
N LEU A 57 8.57 -2.62 -11.17
CA LEU A 57 8.09 -3.16 -9.90
C LEU A 57 7.45 -2.06 -9.05
N GLU A 58 6.25 -2.34 -8.54
CA GLU A 58 5.55 -1.44 -7.63
C GLU A 58 5.30 -2.09 -6.27
N HIS A 59 5.42 -1.29 -5.20
CA HIS A 59 5.11 -1.70 -3.83
C HIS A 59 3.72 -1.24 -3.42
N TRP A 60 2.87 -2.18 -3.06
CA TRP A 60 1.48 -2.02 -2.66
C TRP A 60 1.24 -2.67 -1.30
N ILE A 61 0.15 -2.29 -0.64
CA ILE A 61 -0.27 -2.85 0.63
C ILE A 61 -1.69 -3.40 0.48
N LEU A 62 -1.85 -4.69 0.80
CA LEU A 62 -3.16 -5.30 0.97
C LEU A 62 -3.56 -5.22 2.44
N TRP A 63 -4.48 -4.34 2.76
CA TRP A 63 -4.99 -4.09 4.10
C TRP A 63 -6.18 -4.99 4.43
N PHE A 64 -6.28 -5.40 5.69
CA PHE A 64 -7.41 -6.16 6.22
C PHE A 64 -8.07 -5.34 7.34
N ASP A 65 -9.35 -5.03 7.18
CA ASP A 65 -10.14 -4.24 8.13
C ASP A 65 -10.13 -4.96 9.50
N PRO A 66 -9.64 -4.32 10.58
CA PRO A 66 -9.48 -4.95 11.88
C PRO A 66 -10.82 -5.34 12.54
N HIS A 67 -11.96 -4.78 12.11
CA HIS A 67 -13.28 -5.20 12.59
C HIS A 67 -13.69 -6.56 12.03
N ARG A 68 -13.21 -6.91 10.83
CA ARG A 68 -13.50 -8.19 10.17
C ARG A 68 -12.36 -9.21 10.32
N PHE A 69 -11.13 -8.71 10.42
CA PHE A 69 -9.90 -9.50 10.54
C PHE A 69 -9.10 -9.01 11.75
N PRO A 70 -9.48 -9.41 12.97
CA PRO A 70 -8.84 -8.94 14.19
C PRO A 70 -7.32 -9.19 14.18
N PRO A 71 -6.48 -8.24 14.62
CA PRO A 71 -5.03 -8.38 14.54
C PRO A 71 -4.43 -9.58 15.28
N ALA A 72 -5.13 -10.05 16.32
CA ALA A 72 -4.75 -11.19 17.13
C ALA A 72 -5.01 -12.55 16.43
N GLU A 73 -5.77 -12.57 15.33
CA GLU A 73 -6.14 -13.78 14.60
C GLU A 73 -5.23 -14.02 13.39
N ALA A 74 -5.22 -15.25 12.87
CA ALA A 74 -4.50 -15.54 11.63
C ALA A 74 -5.15 -14.77 10.46
N LEU A 75 -4.31 -14.30 9.52
CA LEU A 75 -4.83 -13.78 8.26
C LEU A 75 -5.51 -14.92 7.46
N PRO A 76 -6.45 -14.58 6.56
CA PRO A 76 -7.01 -15.56 5.64
C PRO A 76 -5.94 -16.29 4.84
N GLY A 77 -6.24 -17.54 4.47
CA GLY A 77 -5.33 -18.36 3.67
C GLY A 77 -5.11 -17.82 2.25
N GLU A 78 -4.13 -18.41 1.55
CA GLU A 78 -3.65 -17.97 0.24
C GLU A 78 -4.78 -17.81 -0.80
N ALA A 79 -5.74 -18.75 -0.85
CA ALA A 79 -6.86 -18.69 -1.80
C ALA A 79 -7.73 -17.43 -1.63
N PHE A 80 -7.92 -16.98 -0.38
CA PHE A 80 -8.66 -15.74 -0.13
C PHE A 80 -7.88 -14.51 -0.60
N VAL A 81 -6.58 -14.47 -0.33
CA VAL A 81 -5.69 -13.38 -0.75
C VAL A 81 -5.67 -13.27 -2.28
N ARG A 82 -5.53 -14.40 -2.98
CA ARG A 82 -5.59 -14.46 -4.44
C ARG A 82 -6.90 -13.91 -4.99
N GLY A 83 -8.04 -14.40 -4.49
CA GLY A 83 -9.34 -13.88 -4.92
C GLY A 83 -9.54 -12.39 -4.61
N ALA A 84 -8.98 -11.89 -3.51
CA ALA A 84 -9.03 -10.46 -3.17
C ALA A 84 -8.20 -9.60 -4.13
N LEU A 85 -7.04 -10.09 -4.58
CA LEU A 85 -6.20 -9.44 -5.57
C LEU A 85 -6.84 -9.47 -6.96
N GLU A 86 -7.37 -10.62 -7.39
CA GLU A 86 -8.09 -10.79 -8.66
C GLU A 86 -9.29 -9.83 -8.78
N ARG A 87 -10.10 -9.70 -7.72
CA ARG A 87 -11.23 -8.74 -7.71
C ARG A 87 -10.81 -7.29 -7.94
N ARG A 88 -9.57 -6.93 -7.60
CA ARG A 88 -9.06 -5.55 -7.62
C ARG A 88 -8.19 -5.24 -8.84
N LEU A 89 -7.52 -6.26 -9.38
CA LEU A 89 -6.56 -6.13 -10.48
C LEU A 89 -7.04 -6.80 -11.77
N GLY A 90 -8.08 -7.64 -11.71
CA GLY A 90 -8.61 -8.45 -12.81
C GLY A 90 -8.34 -9.95 -12.65
N GLU A 91 -9.16 -10.77 -13.31
CA GLU A 91 -9.07 -12.24 -13.33
C GLU A 91 -7.90 -12.72 -14.20
N LEU A 92 -6.70 -12.84 -13.65
CA LEU A 92 -5.50 -13.20 -14.43
C LEU A 92 -4.51 -13.99 -13.55
N PRO A 93 -3.67 -14.87 -14.12
CA PRO A 93 -2.74 -15.66 -13.33
C PRO A 93 -1.80 -14.73 -12.57
N LEU A 94 -1.95 -14.68 -11.24
CA LEU A 94 -1.19 -13.77 -10.38
C LEU A 94 0.26 -14.22 -10.22
N GLU A 95 0.55 -15.50 -10.46
CA GLU A 95 1.83 -16.14 -10.14
C GLU A 95 3.02 -15.55 -10.91
N GLU A 96 2.79 -14.94 -12.07
CA GLU A 96 3.86 -14.45 -12.94
C GLU A 96 4.26 -13.00 -12.68
N TRP A 97 3.44 -12.24 -11.94
CA TRP A 97 3.64 -10.80 -11.80
C TRP A 97 3.25 -10.23 -10.43
N ILE A 98 2.78 -11.06 -9.49
CA ILE A 98 2.48 -10.64 -8.12
C ILE A 98 3.20 -11.52 -7.11
N VAL A 99 3.92 -10.89 -6.19
CA VAL A 99 4.46 -11.53 -4.99
C VAL A 99 3.92 -10.81 -3.76
N TRP A 100 3.57 -11.53 -2.70
CA TRP A 100 3.21 -10.91 -1.43
C TRP A 100 3.80 -11.63 -0.23
N TYR A 101 4.01 -10.88 0.85
CA TYR A 101 4.40 -11.44 2.13
C TYR A 101 3.92 -10.56 3.28
N GLU A 102 3.87 -11.16 4.47
CA GLU A 102 3.62 -10.43 5.70
C GLU A 102 4.93 -10.13 6.42
N ASN A 103 5.15 -8.87 6.82
CA ASN A 103 6.29 -8.55 7.67
C ASN A 103 6.18 -9.27 9.04
N PRO A 104 7.28 -9.74 9.63
CA PRO A 104 7.27 -10.28 10.98
C PRO A 104 6.85 -9.20 11.99
N PRO A 105 6.31 -9.56 13.17
CA PRO A 105 5.80 -8.58 14.14
C PRO A 105 6.78 -7.45 14.49
N SER A 106 8.09 -7.76 14.59
CA SER A 106 9.14 -6.78 14.90
C SER A 106 9.41 -5.73 13.82
N LYS A 107 8.87 -5.91 12.60
CA LYS A 107 9.07 -5.01 11.46
C LYS A 107 7.80 -4.27 11.03
N ARG A 108 6.67 -4.43 11.74
CA ARG A 108 5.40 -3.79 11.38
C ARG A 108 5.35 -2.37 11.95
N SER A 109 5.11 -1.39 11.09
CA SER A 109 4.90 0.01 11.49
C SER A 109 3.46 0.30 11.95
N VAL A 110 2.50 -0.51 11.51
CA VAL A 110 1.07 -0.38 11.86
C VAL A 110 0.57 -1.72 12.42
N PRO A 111 1.02 -2.16 13.62
CA PRO A 111 0.67 -3.49 14.14
C PRO A 111 -0.82 -3.67 14.48
N ALA A 112 -1.55 -2.56 14.64
CA ALA A 112 -2.99 -2.56 14.92
C ALA A 112 -3.85 -2.96 13.70
N ILE A 113 -3.28 -3.04 12.50
CA ILE A 113 -3.98 -3.43 11.27
C ILE A 113 -3.12 -4.44 10.53
N ARG A 114 -3.65 -5.63 10.28
CA ARG A 114 -2.92 -6.66 9.52
C ARG A 114 -2.86 -6.27 8.05
N HIS A 115 -1.72 -6.51 7.44
CA HIS A 115 -1.48 -6.15 6.05
C HIS A 115 -0.40 -7.00 5.41
N LEU A 116 -0.51 -7.19 4.10
CA LEU A 116 0.51 -7.82 3.28
C LEU A 116 1.21 -6.75 2.43
N HIS A 117 2.52 -6.89 2.31
CA HIS A 117 3.29 -6.20 1.29
C HIS A 117 3.07 -6.95 -0.01
N VAL A 118 2.60 -6.25 -1.04
CA VAL A 118 2.30 -6.79 -2.36
C VAL A 118 3.20 -6.09 -3.38
N PHE A 119 3.89 -6.86 -4.20
CA PHE A 119 4.79 -6.39 -5.23
C PHE A 119 4.20 -6.74 -6.57
N LEU A 120 3.95 -5.74 -7.41
CA LEU A 120 3.39 -5.91 -8.75
C LEU A 120 4.50 -5.67 -9.79
N ASN A 121 4.74 -6.63 -10.66
CA ASN A 121 5.55 -6.43 -11.87
C ASN A 121 4.64 -5.97 -13.01
N LEU A 122 4.51 -4.66 -13.21
CA LEU A 122 3.63 -4.10 -14.22
C LEU A 122 4.11 -4.31 -15.66
N LEU A 123 5.38 -4.68 -15.86
CA LEU A 123 5.89 -5.06 -17.19
C LEU A 123 5.43 -6.46 -17.59
N ALA A 124 5.19 -7.33 -16.61
CA ALA A 124 4.62 -8.67 -16.79
C ALA A 124 3.10 -8.71 -16.58
N ALA A 125 2.48 -7.58 -16.19
CA ALA A 125 1.08 -7.53 -15.84
C ALA A 125 0.19 -7.76 -17.08
N PRO A 126 -0.72 -8.75 -17.04
CA PRO A 126 -1.57 -9.07 -18.18
C PRO A 126 -2.77 -8.12 -18.30
N GLY A 127 -3.32 -8.05 -19.52
CA GLY A 127 -4.66 -7.52 -19.79
C GLY A 127 -4.95 -6.14 -19.19
N ALA A 128 -6.02 -6.06 -18.40
CA ALA A 128 -6.50 -4.81 -17.80
C ALA A 128 -5.76 -4.39 -16.52
N ALA A 129 -4.83 -5.21 -16.01
CA ALA A 129 -4.19 -4.97 -14.72
C ALA A 129 -3.40 -3.65 -14.64
N PRO A 130 -2.61 -3.23 -15.65
CA PRO A 130 -1.93 -1.93 -15.62
C PRO A 130 -2.92 -0.75 -15.52
N ALA A 131 -4.06 -0.86 -16.20
CA ALA A 131 -5.11 0.17 -16.18
C ALA A 131 -5.83 0.21 -14.83
N ALA A 132 -6.13 -0.95 -14.24
CA ALA A 132 -6.69 -1.06 -12.90
C ALA A 132 -5.74 -0.48 -11.85
N ALA A 133 -4.45 -0.84 -11.90
CA ALA A 133 -3.43 -0.28 -11.02
C ALA A 133 -3.32 1.25 -11.17
N ALA A 134 -3.33 1.76 -12.41
CA ALA A 134 -3.31 3.20 -12.66
C ALA A 134 -4.56 3.93 -12.12
N ALA A 135 -5.74 3.32 -12.23
CA ALA A 135 -6.97 3.85 -11.66
C ALA A 135 -6.90 3.90 -10.13
N SER A 136 -6.44 2.83 -9.50
CA SER A 136 -6.24 2.76 -8.05
C SER A 136 -5.23 3.80 -7.56
N ARG A 137 -4.10 4.01 -8.26
CA ARG A 137 -3.13 5.08 -7.93
C ARG A 137 -3.75 6.47 -7.92
N ARG A 138 -4.53 6.81 -8.96
CA ARG A 138 -5.23 8.11 -9.02
C ARG A 138 -6.22 8.28 -7.87
N SER A 139 -6.98 7.22 -7.60
CA SER A 139 -7.97 7.17 -6.53
C SER A 139 -7.31 7.35 -5.15
N TRP A 140 -6.18 6.66 -4.92
CA TRP A 140 -5.37 6.75 -3.71
C TRP A 140 -4.81 8.16 -3.49
N ALA A 141 -4.19 8.75 -4.52
CA ALA A 141 -3.65 10.10 -4.45
C ALA A 141 -4.73 11.17 -4.17
N ALA A 142 -5.97 10.94 -4.60
CA ALA A 142 -7.08 11.85 -4.30
C ALA A 142 -7.58 11.76 -2.85
N ARG A 143 -7.44 10.59 -2.20
CA ARG A 143 -7.87 10.36 -0.80
C ARG A 143 -6.80 10.67 0.24
N SER A 144 -5.53 10.45 -0.10
CA SER A 144 -4.42 10.59 0.84
C SER A 144 -4.01 12.04 1.01
N ASP A 145 -4.32 12.63 2.17
CA ASP A 145 -3.94 14.01 2.51
C ASP A 145 -2.42 14.21 2.43
N TRP A 146 -1.64 13.24 2.91
CA TRP A 146 -0.18 13.27 2.80
C TRP A 146 0.29 13.41 1.35
N LEU A 147 -0.22 12.58 0.44
CA LEU A 147 0.19 12.61 -0.97
C LEU A 147 -0.19 13.93 -1.64
N ARG A 148 -1.37 14.47 -1.31
CA ARG A 148 -1.82 15.77 -1.84
C ARG A 148 -0.91 16.90 -1.37
N GLU A 149 -0.55 16.92 -0.10
CA GLU A 149 0.38 17.92 0.44
C GLU A 149 1.78 17.75 -0.14
N GLU A 150 2.26 16.51 -0.32
CA GLU A 150 3.56 16.21 -0.92
C GLU A 150 3.64 16.71 -2.37
N GLN A 151 2.59 16.45 -3.16
CA GLN A 151 2.47 16.97 -4.54
C GLN A 151 2.43 18.49 -4.58
N ALA A 152 1.71 19.13 -3.64
CA ALA A 152 1.67 20.59 -3.55
C ALA A 152 3.05 21.18 -3.21
N ARG A 153 3.80 20.57 -2.28
CA ARG A 153 5.17 20.97 -1.93
C ARG A 153 6.11 20.85 -3.13
N ALA A 154 6.07 19.72 -3.84
CA ALA A 154 6.87 19.51 -5.05
C ALA A 154 6.55 20.54 -6.15
N ALA A 155 5.26 20.82 -6.37
CA ALA A 155 4.81 21.80 -7.36
C ALA A 155 5.24 23.24 -7.01
N ALA A 156 5.27 23.59 -5.72
CA ALA A 156 5.77 24.89 -5.26
C ALA A 156 7.29 25.00 -5.46
N ALA A 157 8.05 23.94 -5.14
CA ALA A 157 9.50 23.91 -5.32
C ALA A 157 9.93 24.02 -6.78
N ALA A 158 9.15 23.45 -7.72
CA ALA A 158 9.45 23.56 -9.16
C ALA A 158 9.18 24.96 -9.76
N ARG A 159 8.52 25.86 -9.02
CA ARG A 159 8.18 27.22 -9.47
C ARG A 159 9.08 28.31 -8.87
N GLY A 160 9.89 27.97 -7.86
CA GLY A 160 10.84 28.88 -7.21
C GLY A 160 12.24 28.66 -7.74
#